data_AF-A0A1M4W465-F1
#
_entry.id   AF-A0A1M4W465-F1
#
_cell.length_a   1.000
_cell.length_b   1.000
_cell.length_c   1.000
_cell.angle_alpha   90.00
_cell.angle_beta   90.00
_cell.angle_gamma   90.00
#
_symmetry.space_group_name_H-M   'P 1'
#
loop_
_entity.id
_entity.type
_entity.pdbx_description
1 polymer ?
#
loop_
_entity_poly.entity_id
_entity_poly.type
_entity_poly.pdbx_seq_one_letter_code
_entity_poly.pdbx_strand_id
1 'polypeptide(L)'
;MSILSNVVWAFHRKSYNSIEDFNKEITEYQTLILKERASWEADQVVINAPEIEVCYEAWIKGKEDVSANETILGDEEEVFDEDHSDYGMFQVEFCATLQAGNGIHFTALDLLYQLENQVSNKDLGDHVFFEGLTLHNGEQKSERPLYYMNLGS
;
A
#
# COMPACT_ATOMS: atom_id res chain seq x y z
N MET A 1 7.38 0.22 -15.06
CA MET A 1 8.60 -0.01 -14.25
C MET A 1 8.11 -0.23 -12.83
N SER A 2 8.55 -1.30 -12.16
CA SER A 2 8.16 -1.59 -10.77
C SER A 2 9.22 -1.04 -9.81
N ILE A 3 8.80 -0.44 -8.71
CA ILE A 3 9.68 0.04 -7.63
C ILE A 3 9.47 -0.81 -6.38
N LEU A 4 10.51 -0.90 -5.54
CA LEU A 4 10.54 -1.73 -4.33
C LEU A 4 10.25 -3.23 -4.52
N SER A 5 10.31 -3.75 -5.75
CA SER A 5 10.07 -5.17 -6.05
C SER A 5 11.13 -6.13 -5.49
N ASN A 6 12.21 -5.60 -4.93
CA ASN A 6 13.28 -6.34 -4.25
C ASN A 6 13.11 -6.36 -2.72
N VAL A 7 12.11 -5.65 -2.18
CA VAL A 7 11.79 -5.63 -0.75
C VAL A 7 10.93 -6.84 -0.44
N VAL A 8 11.33 -7.61 0.57
CA VAL A 8 10.50 -8.68 1.10
C VAL A 8 9.74 -8.13 2.30
N TRP A 9 8.41 -8.04 2.17
CA TRP A 9 7.53 -7.62 3.25
C TRP A 9 6.18 -8.32 3.12
N ALA A 10 5.56 -8.64 4.25
CA ALA A 10 4.18 -9.09 4.31
C ALA A 10 3.41 -8.05 5.12
N PHE A 11 2.31 -7.53 4.56
CA PHE A 11 1.44 -6.62 5.29
C PHE A 11 0.74 -7.36 6.43
N HIS A 12 0.64 -6.69 7.56
CA HIS A 12 -0.11 -7.19 8.70
C HIS A 12 -1.25 -6.22 9.01
N ARG A 13 -2.30 -6.70 9.69
CA ARG A 13 -3.33 -5.80 10.24
C ARG A 13 -2.83 -5.13 11.51
N LYS A 14 -1.75 -4.38 11.38
CA LYS A 14 -1.01 -3.71 12.45
C LYS A 14 -0.73 -2.28 12.02
N SER A 15 -1.13 -1.33 12.85
CA SER A 15 -0.73 0.06 12.69
C SER A 15 0.54 0.35 13.50
N TYR A 16 1.38 1.19 12.93
CA TYR A 16 2.61 1.67 13.54
C TYR A 16 2.46 3.16 13.82
N ASN A 17 2.77 3.57 15.06
CA ASN A 17 2.78 4.98 15.45
C ASN A 17 4.17 5.62 15.32
N SER A 18 5.20 4.82 15.08
CA SER A 18 6.59 5.23 14.93
C SER A 18 7.18 4.60 13.68
N ILE A 19 7.76 5.44 12.83
CA ILE A 19 8.48 5.00 11.63
C ILE A 19 9.77 4.26 12.01
N GLU A 20 10.36 4.57 13.16
CA GLU A 20 11.54 3.87 13.70
C GLU A 20 11.22 2.44 14.12
N ASP A 21 10.08 2.23 14.80
CA ASP A 21 9.61 0.89 15.18
C ASP A 21 9.32 0.04 13.94
N PHE A 22 8.69 0.64 12.92
CA PHE A 22 8.46 -0.02 11.63
C PHE A 22 9.78 -0.36 10.93
N ASN A 23 10.73 0.59 10.87
CA ASN A 23 12.03 0.37 10.23
C ASN A 23 12.80 -0.78 10.87
N LYS A 24 12.73 -0.90 12.20
CA LYS A 24 13.34 -2.01 12.91
C LYS A 24 12.74 -3.34 12.48
N GLU A 25 11.41 -3.44 12.43
CA GLU A 25 10.72 -4.68 12.11
C GLU A 25 10.94 -5.12 10.65
N ILE A 26 10.88 -4.19 9.69
CA ILE A 26 11.19 -4.53 8.30
C ILE A 26 12.65 -4.94 8.11
N THR A 27 13.58 -4.30 8.83
CA THR A 27 15.00 -4.69 8.80
C THR A 27 15.19 -6.11 9.33
N GLU A 28 14.54 -6.44 10.45
CA GLU A 28 14.56 -7.78 11.03
C GLU A 28 13.92 -8.81 10.08
N TYR A 29 12.79 -8.48 9.47
CA TYR A 29 12.09 -9.34 8.52
C TYR A 29 12.92 -9.61 7.26
N GLN A 30 13.48 -8.58 6.63
CA GLN A 30 14.38 -8.70 5.48
C GLN A 30 15.59 -9.57 5.81
N THR A 31 16.20 -9.37 6.99
CA THR A 31 17.36 -10.16 7.45
C THR A 31 16.97 -11.62 7.70
N LEU A 32 15.79 -11.87 8.25
CA LEU A 32 15.31 -13.23 8.52
C LEU A 32 15.12 -14.02 7.22
N ILE A 33 14.51 -13.41 6.21
CA ILE A 33 14.16 -14.06 4.94
C ILE A 33 15.36 -14.15 3.99
N LEU A 34 16.08 -13.04 3.78
CA LEU A 34 17.16 -12.94 2.80
C LEU A 34 18.55 -13.25 3.37
N LYS A 35 18.72 -13.23 4.70
CA LYS A 35 20.00 -13.44 5.40
C LYS A 35 21.06 -12.48 4.87
N GLU A 36 22.20 -13.01 4.41
CA GLU A 36 23.31 -12.24 3.85
C GLU A 36 22.95 -11.47 2.57
N ARG A 37 21.81 -11.77 1.94
CA ARG A 37 21.31 -11.06 0.75
C ARG A 37 20.41 -9.86 1.09
N ALA A 38 20.10 -9.64 2.37
CA ALA A 38 19.31 -8.50 2.80
C ALA A 38 20.03 -7.19 2.43
N SER A 39 19.32 -6.30 1.73
CA SER A 39 19.83 -5.01 1.24
C SER A 39 18.74 -3.95 1.37
N TRP A 40 18.20 -3.83 2.58
CA TRP A 40 17.18 -2.82 2.89
C TRP A 40 17.83 -1.43 2.98
N GLU A 41 17.53 -0.57 2.00
CA GLU A 41 18.03 0.80 1.91
C GLU A 41 16.91 1.79 2.28
N ALA A 42 16.67 1.96 3.58
CA ALA A 42 15.56 2.76 4.11
C ALA A 42 15.49 4.20 3.58
N ASP A 43 16.65 4.86 3.44
CA ASP A 43 16.77 6.27 3.05
C ASP A 43 16.81 6.46 1.52
N GLN A 44 16.76 5.39 0.73
CA GLN A 44 16.76 5.49 -0.72
C GLN A 44 15.52 6.23 -1.20
N VAL A 45 15.70 7.31 -1.95
CA VAL A 45 14.60 7.99 -2.64
C VAL A 45 14.08 7.11 -3.76
N VAL A 46 12.80 6.74 -3.69
CA VAL A 46 12.16 5.83 -4.65
C VAL A 46 11.13 6.52 -5.53
N ILE A 47 10.53 7.62 -5.05
CA ILE A 47 9.63 8.46 -5.83
C ILE A 47 9.96 9.92 -5.57
N ASN A 48 10.32 10.66 -6.63
CA ASN A 48 10.64 12.08 -6.55
C ASN A 48 9.39 12.94 -6.81
N ALA A 49 8.39 12.84 -5.93
CA ALA A 49 7.19 13.66 -5.93
C ALA A 49 6.69 13.85 -4.48
N PRO A 50 6.07 14.99 -4.15
CA PRO A 50 5.59 15.28 -2.79
C PRO A 50 4.29 14.54 -2.45
N GLU A 51 3.54 14.09 -3.46
CA GLU A 51 2.25 13.44 -3.32
C GLU A 51 2.07 12.44 -4.47
N ILE A 52 1.46 11.29 -4.17
CA ILE A 52 1.16 10.22 -5.12
C ILE A 52 -0.23 9.65 -4.88
N GLU A 53 -0.73 8.90 -5.85
CA GLU A 53 -1.90 8.05 -5.69
C GLU A 53 -1.45 6.57 -5.74
N VAL A 54 -1.99 5.75 -4.85
CA VAL A 54 -1.73 4.30 -4.84
C VAL A 54 -3.07 3.57 -4.86
N CYS A 55 -3.33 2.80 -5.92
CA CYS A 55 -4.50 1.95 -6.02
C CYS A 55 -4.17 0.52 -5.60
N TYR A 56 -5.11 -0.09 -4.89
CA TYR A 56 -5.01 -1.47 -4.42
C TYR A 56 -6.40 -2.03 -4.10
N GLU A 57 -6.45 -3.34 -3.89
CA GLU A 57 -7.66 -4.06 -3.58
C GLU A 57 -7.61 -4.60 -2.16
N ALA A 58 -8.72 -4.52 -1.45
CA ALA A 58 -8.88 -5.11 -0.13
C ALA A 58 -10.34 -5.43 0.17
N TRP A 59 -10.54 -6.31 1.14
CA TRP A 59 -11.83 -6.67 1.69
C TRP A 59 -12.16 -5.75 2.88
N ILE A 60 -13.36 -5.17 2.85
CA ILE A 60 -13.91 -4.30 3.90
C ILE A 60 -15.35 -4.67 4.25
N LYS A 61 -15.83 -4.30 5.45
CA LYS A 61 -17.22 -4.60 5.87
C LYS A 61 -18.24 -3.62 5.30
N GLY A 62 -17.79 -2.41 5.01
CA GLY A 62 -18.66 -1.33 4.58
C GLY A 62 -17.89 -0.01 4.44
N LYS A 63 -18.62 1.05 4.13
CA LYS A 63 -18.07 2.39 3.88
C LYS A 63 -17.34 2.98 5.08
N GLU A 64 -17.62 2.51 6.29
CA GLU A 64 -16.95 2.92 7.52
C GLU A 64 -15.46 2.54 7.59
N ASP A 65 -15.03 1.54 6.82
CA ASP A 65 -13.64 1.08 6.77
C ASP A 65 -12.80 1.85 5.72
N VAL A 66 -13.45 2.70 4.91
CA VAL A 66 -12.82 3.56 3.90
C VAL A 66 -12.13 4.74 4.60
N SER A 67 -10.83 4.87 4.36
CA SER A 67 -10.02 5.95 4.92
C SER A 67 -10.36 7.29 4.24
N ALA A 68 -10.19 8.40 4.96
CA ALA A 68 -10.52 9.73 4.45
C ALA A 68 -9.69 10.17 3.22
N ASN A 69 -8.55 9.53 2.97
CA ASN A 69 -7.69 9.77 1.81
C ASN A 69 -7.91 8.76 0.67
N GLU A 70 -8.90 7.88 0.78
CA GLU A 70 -9.24 6.87 -0.22
C GLU A 70 -10.41 7.33 -1.09
N THR A 71 -10.40 6.90 -2.34
CA THR A 71 -11.54 7.00 -3.26
C THR A 71 -11.80 5.62 -3.83
N ILE A 72 -13.05 5.14 -3.73
CA ILE A 72 -13.47 3.86 -4.32
C ILE A 72 -13.43 3.98 -5.85
N LEU A 73 -12.89 2.95 -6.50
CA LEU A 73 -12.96 2.80 -7.95
C LEU A 73 -14.21 2.00 -8.32
N GLY A 74 -15.05 2.59 -9.17
CA GLY A 74 -16.30 1.98 -9.63
C GLY A 74 -17.54 2.70 -9.10
N ASP A 75 -18.71 2.10 -9.34
CA ASP A 75 -19.99 2.58 -8.81
C ASP A 75 -20.18 2.02 -7.39
N GLU A 76 -20.34 2.91 -6.40
CA GLU A 76 -20.52 2.50 -5.00
C GLU A 76 -21.76 1.64 -4.77
N GLU A 77 -22.83 1.81 -5.56
CA GLU A 77 -24.03 0.98 -5.43
C GLU A 77 -23.77 -0.45 -5.90
N GLU A 78 -22.95 -0.62 -6.95
CA GLU A 78 -22.53 -1.94 -7.44
C GLU A 78 -21.51 -2.60 -6.50
N VAL A 79 -20.53 -1.83 -5.99
CA VAL A 79 -19.48 -2.35 -5.10
C VAL A 79 -20.04 -2.91 -3.79
N PHE A 80 -21.09 -2.29 -3.24
CA PHE A 80 -21.70 -2.69 -1.97
C PHE A 80 -23.01 -3.47 -2.15
N ASP A 81 -23.23 -4.09 -3.32
CA ASP A 81 -24.37 -5.01 -3.51
C ASP A 81 -24.18 -6.27 -2.66
N GLU A 82 -25.23 -6.69 -1.95
CA GLU A 82 -25.21 -7.89 -1.09
C GLU A 82 -24.82 -9.15 -1.87
N ASP A 83 -25.15 -9.23 -3.17
CA ASP A 83 -24.77 -10.35 -4.05
C ASP A 83 -23.25 -10.41 -4.32
N HIS A 84 -22.53 -9.31 -4.10
CA HIS A 84 -21.07 -9.22 -4.22
C HIS A 84 -20.34 -9.42 -2.88
N SER A 85 -21.08 -9.61 -1.79
CA SER A 85 -20.47 -9.87 -0.48
C SER A 85 -20.03 -11.32 -0.32
N ASP A 86 -18.84 -11.54 0.23
CA ASP A 86 -18.38 -12.84 0.70
C ASP A 86 -18.18 -12.79 2.22
N TYR A 87 -18.92 -13.64 2.95
CA TYR A 87 -18.97 -13.63 4.42
C TYR A 87 -19.24 -12.24 5.05
N GLY A 88 -19.98 -11.37 4.36
CA GLY A 88 -20.27 -10.01 4.81
C GLY A 88 -19.11 -9.03 4.63
N MET A 89 -18.16 -9.36 3.75
CA MET A 89 -17.07 -8.50 3.31
C MET A 89 -17.21 -8.22 1.81
N PHE A 90 -16.85 -7.02 1.40
CA PHE A 90 -16.83 -6.59 0.00
C PHE A 90 -15.40 -6.44 -0.45
N GLN A 91 -15.05 -7.04 -1.58
CA GLN A 91 -13.77 -6.80 -2.24
C GLN A 91 -13.88 -5.48 -2.99
N VAL A 92 -13.05 -4.51 -2.61
CA VAL A 92 -13.12 -3.15 -3.13
C VAL A 92 -11.75 -2.75 -3.66
N GLU A 93 -11.73 -2.19 -4.86
CA GLU A 93 -10.58 -1.47 -5.39
C GLU A 93 -10.71 0.02 -5.06
N PHE A 94 -9.64 0.63 -4.57
CA PHE A 94 -9.64 2.04 -4.19
C PHE A 94 -8.25 2.63 -4.37
N CYS A 95 -8.20 3.95 -4.51
CA CYS A 95 -6.96 4.70 -4.62
C CYS A 95 -6.80 5.64 -3.44
N ALA A 96 -5.68 5.50 -2.72
CA ALA A 96 -5.30 6.37 -1.62
C ALA A 96 -4.36 7.48 -2.10
N THR A 97 -4.62 8.72 -1.71
CA THR A 97 -3.63 9.80 -1.83
C THR A 97 -2.66 9.73 -0.66
N LEU A 98 -1.37 9.59 -0.96
CA LEU A 98 -0.28 9.59 0.02
C LEU A 98 0.57 10.84 -0.14
N GLN A 99 1.08 11.37 0.98
CA GLN A 99 1.91 12.57 1.03
C GLN A 99 3.26 12.24 1.64
N ALA A 100 4.35 12.65 0.99
CA ALA A 100 5.69 12.40 1.49
C ALA A 100 5.86 13.06 2.86
N GLY A 101 6.41 12.34 3.84
CA GLY A 101 6.56 12.86 5.20
C GLY A 101 7.45 14.10 5.28
N ASN A 102 8.36 14.26 4.32
CA ASN A 102 9.23 15.43 4.17
C ASN A 102 8.65 16.53 3.24
N GLY A 103 7.49 16.30 2.62
CA GLY A 103 6.83 17.21 1.68
C GLY A 103 7.50 17.38 0.32
N ILE A 104 8.48 16.54 -0.04
CA ILE A 104 9.31 16.66 -1.26
C ILE A 104 9.35 15.36 -2.05
N HIS A 105 9.67 14.23 -1.40
CA HIS A 105 9.87 12.93 -2.05
C HIS A 105 9.70 11.77 -1.05
N PHE A 106 9.36 10.60 -1.56
CA PHE A 106 9.25 9.39 -0.77
C PHE A 106 10.58 8.64 -0.73
N THR A 107 11.05 8.33 0.48
CA THR A 107 12.05 7.29 0.69
C THR A 107 11.40 5.91 0.70
N ALA A 108 12.19 4.84 0.57
CA ALA A 108 11.70 3.48 0.66
C ALA A 108 10.97 3.23 1.99
N LEU A 109 11.54 3.73 3.09
CA LEU A 109 10.95 3.61 4.43
C LEU A 109 9.65 4.41 4.58
N ASP A 110 9.63 5.68 4.16
CA ASP A 110 8.43 6.53 4.24
C ASP A 110 7.26 5.92 3.47
N LEU A 111 7.53 5.51 2.23
CA LEU A 111 6.52 4.91 1.37
C LEU A 111 5.92 3.64 1.98
N LEU A 112 6.78 2.70 2.40
CA LEU A 112 6.30 1.41 2.88
C LEU A 112 5.65 1.50 4.26
N TYR A 113 6.11 2.44 5.12
CA TYR A 113 5.46 2.76 6.38
C TYR A 113 4.04 3.30 6.17
N GLN A 114 3.86 4.19 5.18
CA GLN A 114 2.54 4.72 4.85
C GLN A 114 1.64 3.62 4.29
N LEU A 115 2.15 2.75 3.40
CA LEU A 115 1.39 1.62 2.87
C LEU A 115 0.93 0.65 3.98
N GLU A 116 1.81 0.28 4.92
CA GLU A 116 1.46 -0.59 6.04
C GLU A 116 0.31 -0.01 6.87
N ASN A 117 0.40 1.27 7.22
CA ASN A 117 -0.65 1.95 7.96
C ASN A 117 -1.94 2.09 7.15
N GLN A 118 -1.84 2.35 5.84
CA GLN A 118 -2.97 2.52 4.94
C GLN A 118 -3.82 1.25 4.85
N VAL A 119 -3.18 0.07 4.86
CA VAL A 119 -3.87 -1.23 4.81
C VAL A 119 -4.19 -1.82 6.19
N SER A 120 -3.74 -1.20 7.27
CA SER A 120 -3.78 -1.79 8.62
C SER A 120 -5.18 -2.11 9.15
N ASN A 121 -6.22 -1.41 8.69
CA ASN A 121 -7.61 -1.65 9.06
C ASN A 121 -8.37 -2.52 8.05
N LYS A 122 -7.71 -3.08 7.04
CA LYS A 122 -8.33 -3.79 5.92
C LYS A 122 -7.89 -5.24 5.87
N ASP A 123 -8.68 -6.05 5.17
CA ASP A 123 -8.37 -7.45 4.95
C ASP A 123 -7.84 -7.66 3.54
N LEU A 124 -6.56 -8.02 3.39
CA LEU A 124 -5.96 -8.27 2.07
C LEU A 124 -6.20 -9.71 1.58
N GLY A 125 -6.99 -10.51 2.29
CA GLY A 125 -7.20 -11.93 1.96
C GLY A 125 -5.89 -12.73 2.11
N ASP A 126 -5.60 -13.57 1.12
CA ASP A 126 -4.31 -14.26 1.00
C ASP A 126 -3.24 -13.39 0.32
N HIS A 127 -3.62 -12.27 -0.31
CA HIS A 127 -2.73 -11.34 -1.00
C HIS A 127 -1.99 -10.39 -0.03
N VAL A 128 -1.16 -10.93 0.87
CA VAL A 128 -0.47 -10.12 1.90
C VAL A 128 0.99 -9.82 1.57
N PHE A 129 1.59 -10.49 0.60
CA PHE A 129 3.01 -10.34 0.29
C PHE A 129 3.23 -9.15 -0.65
N PHE A 130 3.99 -8.16 -0.22
CA PHE A 130 4.30 -7.00 -1.04
C PHE A 130 5.28 -7.35 -2.17
N GLU A 131 4.89 -7.07 -3.41
CA GLU A 131 5.70 -7.35 -4.62
C GLU A 131 6.17 -6.07 -5.33
N GLY A 132 5.98 -4.91 -4.70
CA GLY A 132 6.35 -3.60 -5.23
C GLY A 132 5.18 -2.79 -5.77
N LEU A 133 5.49 -1.64 -6.35
CA LEU A 133 4.52 -0.73 -6.96
C LEU A 133 4.78 -0.55 -8.45
N THR A 134 3.72 -0.64 -9.26
CA THR A 134 3.79 -0.42 -10.72
C THR A 134 3.29 0.97 -11.07
N LEU A 135 4.13 1.82 -11.67
CA LEU A 135 3.70 3.12 -12.19
C LEU A 135 2.68 2.95 -13.34
N HIS A 136 1.54 3.63 -13.24
CA HIS A 136 0.56 3.73 -14.30
C HIS A 136 1.02 4.75 -15.36
N ASN A 137 1.15 4.31 -16.62
CA ASN A 137 1.62 5.16 -17.73
C ASN A 137 0.50 5.65 -18.67
N GLY A 138 -0.77 5.42 -18.33
CA GLY A 138 -1.92 5.86 -19.12
C GLY A 138 -2.26 7.33 -18.94
N GLU A 139 -3.28 7.80 -19.64
CA GLU A 139 -3.84 9.15 -19.44
C GLU A 139 -4.43 9.26 -18.04
N GLN A 140 -3.85 10.13 -17.22
CA GLN A 140 -4.33 10.40 -15.86
C GLN A 140 -5.06 11.74 -15.82
N LYS A 141 -6.16 11.79 -15.07
CA LYS A 141 -6.87 13.05 -14.79
C LYS A 141 -6.13 13.91 -13.77
N SER A 142 -5.28 13.29 -12.98
CA SER A 142 -4.50 13.87 -11.89
C SER A 142 -3.08 14.18 -12.36
N GLU A 143 -2.49 15.27 -11.87
CA GLU A 143 -1.06 15.57 -12.08
C GLU A 143 -0.15 14.71 -11.18
N ARG A 144 -0.72 13.95 -10.24
CA ARG A 144 0.00 13.09 -9.31
C ARG A 144 0.37 11.77 -10.00
N PRO A 145 1.58 11.23 -9.77
CA PRO A 145 1.91 9.90 -10.23
C PRO A 145 1.01 8.84 -9.57
N LEU A 146 0.28 8.09 -10.38
CA LEU A 146 -0.49 6.92 -9.94
C LEU A 146 0.33 5.63 -9.97
N TYR A 147 0.26 4.85 -8.89
CA TYR A 147 0.86 3.53 -8.77
C TYR A 147 -0.20 2.47 -8.43
N TYR A 148 0.00 1.25 -8.91
CA TYR A 148 -0.72 0.07 -8.46
C TYR A 148 0.14 -0.72 -7.48
N MET A 149 -0.42 -1.09 -6.33
CA MET A 149 0.26 -1.97 -5.38
C MET A 149 0.09 -3.43 -5.80
N ASN A 150 1.21 -4.12 -6.00
CA ASN A 150 1.20 -5.53 -6.37
C ASN A 150 1.31 -6.37 -5.09
N LEU A 151 0.39 -7.31 -4.92
CA LEU A 151 0.30 -8.20 -3.76
C LEU A 151 0.25 -9.66 -4.21
N GLY A 152 1.11 -10.50 -3.63
CA GLY A 152 1.18 -11.94 -3.87
C GLY A 152 0.52 -12.77 -2.76
N SER A 153 0.17 -14.02 -3.09
CA SER A 153 -0.46 -15.04 -2.22
C SER A 153 0.52 -16.10 -1.71
#